data_AF-A0A084ET01-F1
#
_entry.id   AF-A0A084ET01-F1
#
_cell.length_a   1.000
_cell.length_b   1.000
_cell.length_c   1.000
_cell.angle_alpha   90.00
_cell.angle_beta   90.00
_cell.angle_gamma   90.00
#
_symmetry.space_group_name_H-M   'P 1'
#
loop_
_entity.id
_entity.type
_entity.pdbx_description
1 polymer ?
#
loop_
_entity_poly.entity_id
_entity_poly.type
_entity_poly.pdbx_seq_one_letter_code
_entity_poly.pdbx_strand_id
1 'polypeptide(L)'
;MSSANHYYAGPASSHFDGLRFTNPAGEPETDRSMRDVLRWYRTAPRIRWPKSMPVSPSVPAERIDGLRITMVGHASLLIQTGRLNILTDPVWSNRSSPFTFAGPRRVTAPGIRMGDLPPIDVILLSHNHYDHLDIATLRDLHVRYAPRIITPLGNDSIIRRHIRDARVDTGDWFDCFGIAPGDAHRTCLALVIAWRPRPPHGPVGWVHVEGLW
;
A
#
# COMPACT_ATOMS: atom_id res chain seq x y z
N MET A 1 -2.53 31.89 -6.63
CA MET A 1 -1.86 31.20 -5.49
C MET A 1 -0.87 30.23 -6.09
N SER A 2 0.34 30.10 -5.53
CA SER A 2 1.23 29.01 -5.94
C SER A 2 0.61 27.69 -5.50
N SER A 3 0.49 26.74 -6.42
CA SER A 3 0.06 25.38 -6.08
C SER A 3 1.30 24.60 -5.67
N ALA A 4 1.43 24.33 -4.38
CA ALA A 4 2.44 23.42 -3.84
C ALA A 4 1.80 22.04 -3.65
N ASN A 5 2.57 20.98 -3.88
CA ASN A 5 2.11 19.63 -3.57
C ASN A 5 2.04 19.44 -2.03
N HIS A 6 0.89 18.98 -1.54
CA HIS A 6 0.62 18.84 -0.10
C HIS A 6 1.28 17.62 0.56
N TYR A 7 1.85 16.70 -0.23
CA TYR A 7 2.41 15.43 0.24
C TYR A 7 3.93 15.34 0.06
N TYR A 8 4.49 15.96 -0.99
CA TYR A 8 5.92 15.95 -1.30
C TYR A 8 6.40 17.33 -1.74
N ALA A 9 7.59 17.73 -1.26
CA ALA A 9 8.20 19.04 -1.54
C ALA A 9 9.71 18.93 -1.81
N GLY A 10 10.14 17.79 -2.36
CA GLY A 10 11.53 17.58 -2.78
C GLY A 10 11.83 18.15 -4.18
N PRO A 11 13.03 17.87 -4.72
CA PRO A 11 13.42 18.33 -6.05
C PRO A 11 12.58 17.69 -7.15
N ALA A 12 12.50 18.35 -8.31
CA ALA A 12 11.94 17.77 -9.52
C ALA A 12 12.80 16.59 -10.01
N SER A 13 12.15 15.59 -10.61
CA SER A 13 12.78 14.38 -11.19
C SER A 13 12.20 14.10 -12.58
N SER A 14 12.61 13.01 -13.23
CA SER A 14 11.98 12.53 -14.47
C SER A 14 10.51 12.14 -14.30
N HIS A 15 10.05 11.95 -13.06
CA HIS A 15 8.69 11.54 -12.72
C HIS A 15 7.97 12.55 -11.82
N PHE A 16 8.57 13.71 -11.49
CA PHE A 16 7.97 14.74 -10.63
C PHE A 16 8.29 16.16 -11.13
N ASP A 17 7.26 16.93 -11.50
CA ASP A 17 7.43 18.27 -12.09
C ASP A 17 7.55 19.42 -11.06
N GLY A 18 7.55 19.10 -9.76
CA GLY A 18 7.44 20.06 -8.65
C GLY A 18 6.04 20.17 -8.05
N LEU A 19 5.01 19.65 -8.72
CA LEU A 19 3.61 19.66 -8.31
C LEU A 19 2.91 18.29 -8.45
N ARG A 20 3.15 17.59 -9.56
CA ARG A 20 2.55 16.30 -9.93
C ARG A 20 3.64 15.24 -10.15
N PHE A 21 3.27 13.99 -9.86
CA PHE A 21 3.97 12.82 -10.37
C PHE A 21 3.39 12.40 -11.73
N THR A 22 4.22 11.83 -12.59
CA THR A 22 3.89 11.41 -13.96
C THR A 22 4.41 10.00 -14.25
N ASN A 23 3.70 9.25 -15.09
CA ASN A 23 4.06 7.88 -15.43
C ASN A 23 5.29 7.86 -16.36
N PRO A 24 6.23 6.92 -16.18
CA PRO A 24 7.11 6.49 -17.25
C PRO A 24 6.32 6.04 -18.49
N ALA A 25 6.96 6.08 -19.66
CA ALA A 25 6.46 5.54 -20.93
C ALA A 25 5.12 6.10 -21.47
N GLY A 26 4.64 7.25 -20.97
CA GLY A 26 3.54 8.00 -21.61
C GLY A 26 2.15 7.36 -21.51
N GLU A 27 1.94 6.53 -20.49
CA GLU A 27 0.61 6.04 -20.13
C GLU A 27 -0.39 7.19 -19.89
N PRO A 28 -1.68 6.99 -20.20
CA PRO A 28 -2.67 8.07 -20.11
C PRO A 28 -2.93 8.51 -18.66
N GLU A 29 -2.86 9.82 -18.43
CA GLU A 29 -3.38 10.46 -17.22
C GLU A 29 -4.79 9.95 -16.94
N THR A 30 -4.94 9.22 -15.84
CA THR A 30 -6.21 8.58 -15.48
C THR A 30 -6.90 9.32 -14.32
N ASP A 31 -6.58 10.61 -14.18
CA ASP A 31 -7.30 11.64 -13.43
C ASP A 31 -8.81 11.51 -13.69
N ARG A 32 -9.61 11.28 -12.63
CA ARG A 32 -11.08 11.18 -12.74
C ARG A 32 -11.74 12.34 -12.01
N SER A 33 -12.64 13.04 -12.70
CA SER A 33 -13.41 14.10 -12.06
C SER A 33 -14.49 13.53 -11.13
N MET A 34 -15.00 14.36 -10.22
CA MET A 34 -16.17 14.01 -9.39
C MET A 34 -17.41 13.65 -10.25
N ARG A 35 -17.50 14.15 -11.49
CA ARG A 35 -18.57 13.77 -12.43
C ARG A 35 -18.40 12.35 -12.96
N ASP A 36 -17.17 11.89 -13.14
CA ASP A 36 -16.88 10.53 -13.63
C ASP A 36 -17.09 9.49 -12.53
N VAL A 37 -16.70 9.81 -11.29
CA VAL A 37 -17.01 8.99 -10.10
C VAL A 37 -18.53 8.88 -9.91
N LEU A 38 -19.27 10.00 -10.03
CA LEU A 38 -20.73 9.99 -9.94
C LEU A 38 -21.40 9.26 -11.12
N ARG A 39 -20.84 9.37 -12.33
CA ARG A 39 -21.30 8.60 -13.51
C ARG A 39 -21.14 7.12 -13.24
N TRP A 40 -19.93 6.67 -12.92
CA TRP A 40 -19.62 5.28 -12.59
C TRP A 40 -20.52 4.73 -11.47
N TYR A 41 -20.71 5.46 -10.36
CA TYR A 41 -21.59 5.02 -9.28
C TYR A 41 -23.06 4.82 -9.72
N ARG A 42 -23.52 5.53 -10.76
CA ARG A 42 -24.88 5.42 -11.30
C ARG A 42 -25.00 4.40 -12.44
N THR A 43 -23.93 4.15 -13.20
CA THR A 43 -23.93 3.26 -14.38
C THR A 43 -23.25 1.91 -14.19
N ALA A 44 -22.50 1.70 -13.11
CA ALA A 44 -21.82 0.44 -12.85
C ALA A 44 -22.84 -0.71 -12.65
N PRO A 45 -22.61 -1.89 -13.24
CA PRO A 45 -23.51 -3.04 -13.09
C PRO A 45 -23.57 -3.47 -11.62
N ARG A 46 -24.78 -3.63 -11.09
CA ARG A 46 -25.03 -4.00 -9.68
C ARG A 46 -24.82 -5.50 -9.46
N ILE A 47 -23.56 -5.95 -9.59
CA ILE A 47 -23.15 -7.33 -9.34
C ILE A 47 -23.53 -7.71 -7.90
N ARG A 48 -24.24 -8.83 -7.72
CA ARG A 48 -24.71 -9.31 -6.41
C ARG A 48 -23.55 -9.96 -5.65
N TRP A 49 -22.73 -9.13 -5.02
CA TRP A 49 -21.56 -9.57 -4.28
C TRP A 49 -21.92 -10.42 -3.04
N PRO A 50 -21.17 -11.49 -2.71
CA PRO A 50 -21.41 -12.30 -1.51
C PRO A 50 -21.24 -11.49 -0.22
N LYS A 51 -22.05 -11.79 0.81
CA LYS A 51 -21.97 -11.13 2.13
C LYS A 51 -20.71 -11.49 2.92
N SER A 52 -20.21 -12.70 2.70
CA SER A 52 -19.04 -13.33 3.33
C SER A 52 -18.55 -14.47 2.43
N MET A 53 -17.25 -14.76 2.45
CA MET A 53 -16.66 -15.97 1.86
C MET A 53 -15.85 -16.72 2.92
N PRO A 54 -15.86 -18.07 2.95
CA PRO A 54 -15.07 -18.85 3.90
C PRO A 54 -13.57 -18.67 3.63
N VAL A 55 -12.78 -18.62 4.70
CA VAL A 55 -11.31 -18.56 4.67
C VAL A 55 -10.79 -19.46 5.77
N SER A 56 -9.88 -20.37 5.45
CA SER A 56 -9.13 -21.12 6.45
C SER A 56 -7.98 -20.24 6.95
N PRO A 57 -7.93 -19.85 8.24
CA PRO A 57 -6.83 -19.05 8.75
C PRO A 57 -5.54 -19.87 8.80
N SER A 58 -4.43 -19.22 8.49
CA SER A 58 -3.08 -19.75 8.61
C SER A 58 -2.39 -19.15 9.83
N VAL A 59 -1.59 -19.97 10.52
CA VAL A 59 -0.63 -19.54 11.54
C VAL A 59 0.77 -19.78 10.95
N PRO A 60 1.48 -18.73 10.51
CA PRO A 60 2.84 -18.85 9.97
C PRO A 60 3.83 -19.38 11.02
N ALA A 61 4.96 -19.90 10.54
CA ALA A 61 6.12 -20.09 11.42
C ALA A 61 6.74 -18.72 11.73
N GLU A 62 7.32 -18.55 12.92
CA GLU A 62 7.87 -17.25 13.35
C GLU A 62 8.95 -16.72 12.39
N ARG A 63 9.85 -17.61 11.96
CA ARG A 63 10.97 -17.35 11.04
C ARG A 63 11.21 -18.61 10.20
N ILE A 64 11.58 -18.44 8.94
CA ILE A 64 12.08 -19.53 8.07
C ILE A 64 13.26 -19.05 7.22
N ASP A 65 14.14 -19.97 6.84
CA ASP A 65 15.34 -19.63 6.05
C ASP A 65 15.06 -19.66 4.54
N GLY A 66 14.21 -20.59 4.07
CA GLY A 66 13.72 -20.64 2.69
C GLY A 66 12.55 -19.68 2.38
N LEU A 67 12.02 -19.72 1.16
CA LEU A 67 10.91 -18.86 0.72
C LEU A 67 9.53 -19.45 1.08
N ARG A 68 8.63 -18.62 1.61
CA ARG A 68 7.19 -18.86 1.72
C ARG A 68 6.41 -17.58 1.45
N ILE A 69 5.31 -17.69 0.72
CA ILE A 69 4.33 -16.60 0.54
C ILE A 69 3.00 -17.07 1.12
N THR A 70 2.30 -16.19 1.84
CA THR A 70 0.98 -16.49 2.41
C THR A 70 0.03 -15.32 2.19
N MET A 71 -1.08 -15.60 1.49
CA MET A 71 -2.12 -14.61 1.17
C MET A 71 -2.94 -14.27 2.42
N VAL A 72 -2.90 -13.01 2.85
CA VAL A 72 -3.82 -12.46 3.86
C VAL A 72 -5.11 -11.96 3.21
N GLY A 73 -5.04 -11.46 1.97
CA GLY A 73 -6.18 -11.10 1.13
C GLY A 73 -6.09 -9.68 0.58
N HIS A 74 -6.78 -9.42 -0.54
CA HIS A 74 -6.52 -8.26 -1.39
C HIS A 74 -5.06 -8.27 -1.86
N ALA A 75 -4.31 -7.18 -1.66
CA ALA A 75 -2.87 -7.10 -1.94
C ALA A 75 -1.99 -7.47 -0.73
N SER A 76 -2.58 -7.83 0.42
CA SER A 76 -1.83 -8.18 1.62
C SER A 76 -1.22 -9.58 1.53
N LEU A 77 0.10 -9.66 1.39
CA LEU A 77 0.90 -10.90 1.41
C LEU A 77 1.91 -10.85 2.55
N LEU A 78 2.01 -11.93 3.33
CA LEU A 78 3.19 -12.21 4.13
C LEU A 78 4.19 -12.98 3.25
N ILE A 79 5.38 -12.42 3.08
CA ILE A 79 6.51 -13.04 2.37
C ILE A 79 7.59 -13.31 3.42
N GLN A 80 7.93 -14.58 3.63
CA GLN A 80 9.00 -15.02 4.52
C GLN A 80 10.17 -15.54 3.68
N THR A 81 11.39 -15.03 3.89
CA THR A 81 12.58 -15.44 3.14
C THR A 81 13.86 -15.01 3.87
N GLY A 82 14.89 -15.85 3.93
CA GLY A 82 16.17 -15.49 4.56
C GLY A 82 16.05 -15.03 6.01
N ARG A 83 15.10 -15.61 6.74
CA ARG A 83 14.66 -15.21 8.10
C ARG A 83 13.97 -13.85 8.20
N LEU A 84 13.79 -13.09 7.12
CA LEU A 84 12.94 -11.89 7.10
C LEU A 84 11.46 -12.25 6.98
N ASN A 85 10.62 -11.41 7.59
CA ASN A 85 9.17 -11.37 7.43
C ASN A 85 8.78 -10.01 6.84
N ILE A 86 8.38 -10.02 5.58
CA ILE A 86 8.01 -8.85 4.78
C ILE A 86 6.50 -8.87 4.56
N LEU A 87 5.83 -7.73 4.72
CA LEU A 87 4.39 -7.62 4.59
C LEU A 87 4.00 -6.57 3.54
N THR A 88 3.34 -6.98 2.46
CA THR A 88 2.83 -6.03 1.44
C THR A 88 1.48 -5.44 1.86
N ASP A 89 1.23 -4.18 1.49
CA ASP A 89 -0.08 -3.49 1.51
C ASP A 89 -1.06 -3.98 2.60
N PRO A 90 -0.72 -3.84 3.90
CA PRO A 90 -1.39 -4.56 4.97
C PRO A 90 -2.73 -3.92 5.34
N VAL A 91 -3.82 -4.69 5.20
CA VAL A 91 -5.19 -4.23 5.53
C VAL A 91 -5.96 -5.28 6.34
N TRP A 92 -6.01 -5.13 7.66
CA TRP A 92 -6.89 -5.90 8.56
C TRP A 92 -8.24 -5.21 8.81
N SER A 93 -8.40 -3.93 8.44
CA SER A 93 -9.69 -3.23 8.57
C SER A 93 -10.85 -3.93 7.85
N ASN A 94 -12.03 -3.84 8.45
CA ASN A 94 -13.28 -4.35 7.88
C ASN A 94 -13.81 -3.45 6.74
N ARG A 95 -13.25 -2.24 6.55
CA ARG A 95 -13.59 -1.34 5.44
C ARG A 95 -12.38 -0.62 4.89
N SER A 96 -12.36 -0.46 3.57
CA SER A 96 -11.37 0.34 2.84
C SER A 96 -11.96 1.72 2.56
N SER A 97 -11.95 2.62 3.56
CA SER A 97 -12.74 3.85 3.55
C SER A 97 -12.14 4.96 4.42
N PRO A 98 -12.43 6.26 4.16
CA PRO A 98 -12.22 7.32 5.14
C PRO A 98 -13.11 7.19 6.38
N PHE A 99 -14.21 6.44 6.27
CA PHE A 99 -15.29 6.40 7.25
C PHE A 99 -15.55 4.97 7.73
N THR A 100 -15.65 4.77 9.04
CA THR A 100 -15.94 3.46 9.65
C THR A 100 -17.31 2.89 9.28
N PHE A 101 -18.29 3.76 8.96
CA PHE A 101 -19.66 3.40 8.65
C PHE A 101 -19.97 3.22 7.14
N ALA A 102 -19.20 3.86 6.26
CA ALA A 102 -19.45 3.92 4.80
C ALA A 102 -18.30 3.33 3.98
N GLY A 103 -18.50 3.16 2.67
CA GLY A 103 -17.49 2.63 1.74
C GLY A 103 -17.37 1.10 1.72
N PRO A 104 -16.51 0.55 0.84
CA PRO A 104 -16.33 -0.89 0.64
C PRO A 104 -16.12 -1.65 1.95
N ARG A 105 -16.79 -2.80 2.11
CA ARG A 105 -16.62 -3.69 3.26
C ARG A 105 -15.90 -4.97 2.82
N ARG A 106 -15.00 -5.44 3.67
CA ARG A 106 -14.35 -6.74 3.59
C ARG A 106 -15.39 -7.88 3.60
N VAL A 107 -15.05 -8.97 2.91
CA VAL A 107 -15.92 -10.14 2.65
C VAL A 107 -15.23 -11.46 3.00
N THR A 108 -13.92 -11.54 2.77
CA THR A 108 -13.02 -12.58 3.30
C THR A 108 -12.40 -12.10 4.61
N ALA A 109 -12.43 -12.92 5.66
CA ALA A 109 -11.60 -12.67 6.84
C ALA A 109 -10.11 -12.64 6.44
N PRO A 110 -9.23 -11.89 7.15
CA PRO A 110 -7.79 -11.95 6.91
C PRO A 110 -7.26 -13.38 7.03
N GLY A 111 -6.49 -13.83 6.03
CA GLY A 111 -5.93 -15.19 5.96
C GLY A 111 -4.93 -15.52 7.08
N ILE A 112 -4.39 -14.50 7.76
CA ILE A 112 -3.66 -14.62 9.02
C ILE A 112 -4.34 -13.66 10.01
N ARG A 113 -4.66 -14.10 11.25
CA ARG A 113 -5.21 -13.18 12.26
C ARG A 113 -4.10 -12.23 12.72
N MET A 114 -4.43 -10.99 13.08
CA MET A 114 -3.44 -10.01 13.56
C MET A 114 -2.64 -10.50 14.79
N GLY A 115 -3.22 -11.38 15.61
CA GLY A 115 -2.53 -12.05 16.73
C GLY A 115 -1.70 -13.29 16.35
N ASP A 116 -1.83 -13.79 15.12
CA ASP A 116 -1.04 -14.91 14.58
C ASP A 116 0.11 -14.43 13.69
N LEU A 117 0.27 -13.11 13.48
CA LEU A 117 1.37 -12.59 12.67
C LEU A 117 2.71 -12.85 13.38
N PRO A 118 3.72 -13.36 12.66
CA PRO A 118 5.08 -13.39 13.17
C PRO A 118 5.64 -11.96 13.25
N PRO A 119 6.76 -11.73 13.95
CA PRO A 119 7.37 -10.40 14.02
C PRO A 119 7.73 -9.89 12.63
N ILE A 120 7.15 -8.75 12.22
CA ILE A 120 7.33 -8.16 10.89
C ILE A 120 8.53 -7.21 10.93
N ASP A 121 9.46 -7.36 9.98
CA ASP A 121 10.64 -6.49 9.89
C ASP A 121 10.42 -5.33 8.92
N VAL A 122 9.73 -5.61 7.80
CA VAL A 122 9.53 -4.68 6.69
C VAL A 122 8.07 -4.68 6.24
N ILE A 123 7.50 -3.50 6.04
CA ILE A 123 6.24 -3.29 5.32
C ILE A 123 6.55 -2.62 3.98
N LEU A 124 6.04 -3.20 2.89
CA LEU A 124 6.08 -2.59 1.55
C LEU A 124 4.70 -2.03 1.22
N LEU A 125 4.61 -0.72 1.01
CA LEU A 125 3.38 -0.02 0.63
C LEU A 125 3.48 0.45 -0.81
N SER A 126 2.73 -0.17 -1.72
CA SER A 126 2.76 0.16 -3.16
C SER A 126 2.24 1.57 -3.43
N HIS A 127 1.16 2.00 -2.75
CA HIS A 127 0.56 3.32 -2.88
C HIS A 127 -0.44 3.62 -1.73
N ASN A 128 -0.97 4.86 -1.64
CA ASN A 128 -1.68 5.33 -0.45
C ASN A 128 -3.21 5.07 -0.37
N HIS A 129 -3.75 4.05 -1.04
CA HIS A 129 -5.20 3.76 -1.06
C HIS A 129 -5.76 3.32 0.30
N TYR A 130 -7.07 3.25 0.45
CA TYR A 130 -7.67 2.76 1.69
C TYR A 130 -7.67 1.22 1.80
N ASP A 131 -7.46 0.54 0.68
CA ASP A 131 -7.31 -0.90 0.50
C ASP A 131 -5.84 -1.33 0.36
N HIS A 132 -4.88 -0.41 0.50
CA HIS A 132 -3.43 -0.70 0.51
C HIS A 132 -2.67 -0.01 1.67
N LEU A 133 -3.04 1.24 2.00
CA LEU A 133 -2.51 2.01 3.14
C LEU A 133 -3.61 2.19 4.20
N ASP A 134 -3.82 1.14 5.00
CA ASP A 134 -4.69 1.16 6.17
C ASP A 134 -3.94 1.67 7.41
N ILE A 135 -4.19 2.94 7.77
CA ILE A 135 -3.62 3.61 8.95
C ILE A 135 -3.92 2.89 10.27
N ALA A 136 -5.06 2.20 10.40
CA ALA A 136 -5.38 1.46 11.63
C ALA A 136 -4.50 0.20 11.75
N THR A 137 -4.32 -0.52 10.64
CA THR A 137 -3.42 -1.67 10.55
C THR A 137 -1.95 -1.26 10.76
N LEU A 138 -1.49 -0.20 10.09
CA LEU A 138 -0.11 0.29 10.25
C LEU A 138 0.20 0.72 11.69
N ARG A 139 -0.79 1.26 12.42
CA ARG A 139 -0.66 1.59 13.85
C ARG A 139 -0.47 0.34 14.72
N ASP A 140 -1.29 -0.69 14.52
CA ASP A 140 -1.21 -1.93 15.30
C ASP A 140 0.11 -2.66 15.03
N LEU A 141 0.55 -2.74 13.76
CA LEU A 141 1.84 -3.30 13.37
C LEU A 141 3.03 -2.49 13.93
N HIS A 142 2.94 -1.16 13.96
CA HIS A 142 3.97 -0.31 14.55
C HIS A 142 4.11 -0.52 16.05
N VAL A 143 3.00 -0.58 16.79
CA VAL A 143 3.01 -0.85 18.25
C VAL A 143 3.55 -2.25 18.58
N ARG A 144 3.30 -3.25 17.72
CA ARG A 144 3.77 -4.64 17.94
C ARG A 144 5.23 -4.87 17.60
N TYR A 145 5.70 -4.34 16.46
CA TYR A 145 6.97 -4.77 15.85
C TYR A 145 7.88 -3.62 15.40
N ALA A 146 7.42 -2.36 15.43
CA ALA A 146 8.12 -1.18 14.91
C ALA A 146 8.83 -1.40 13.54
N PRO A 147 8.15 -1.99 12.53
CA PRO A 147 8.78 -2.39 11.28
C PRO A 147 9.25 -1.17 10.49
N ARG A 148 10.23 -1.40 9.62
CA ARG A 148 10.61 -0.45 8.58
C ARG A 148 9.52 -0.39 7.52
N ILE A 149 9.05 0.79 7.16
CA ILE A 149 8.05 0.98 6.12
C ILE A 149 8.76 1.57 4.90
N ILE A 150 8.57 0.96 3.72
CA ILE A 150 9.13 1.43 2.45
C ILE A 150 7.96 1.71 1.50
N THR A 151 7.93 2.90 0.89
CA THR A 151 6.74 3.41 0.18
C THR A 151 7.10 4.51 -0.86
N PRO A 152 6.23 4.88 -1.82
CA PRO A 152 6.46 6.03 -2.69
C PRO A 152 6.67 7.36 -1.93
N LEU A 153 7.37 8.29 -2.59
CA LEU A 153 7.52 9.69 -2.17
C LEU A 153 6.19 10.32 -1.68
N GLY A 154 6.26 11.02 -0.55
CA GLY A 154 5.13 11.77 0.04
C GLY A 154 4.10 10.93 0.80
N ASN A 155 4.12 9.60 0.71
CA ASN A 155 3.25 8.76 1.56
C ASN A 155 3.68 8.81 3.04
N ASP A 156 4.95 9.10 3.32
CA ASP A 156 5.47 9.33 4.66
C ASP A 156 4.73 10.49 5.37
N SER A 157 4.36 11.56 4.66
CA SER A 157 3.58 12.67 5.24
C SER A 157 2.23 12.19 5.79
N ILE A 158 1.60 11.22 5.11
CA ILE A 158 0.34 10.60 5.50
C ILE A 158 0.56 9.67 6.70
N ILE A 159 1.64 8.90 6.71
CA ILE A 159 1.98 7.96 7.79
C ILE A 159 2.40 8.72 9.05
N ARG A 160 3.37 9.63 8.96
CA ARG A 160 3.93 10.45 10.05
C ARG A 160 2.90 11.35 10.73
N ARG A 161 1.85 11.78 10.01
CA ARG A 161 0.67 12.45 10.59
C ARG A 161 -0.11 11.58 11.59
N HIS A 162 -0.01 10.25 11.47
CA HIS A 162 -0.76 9.29 12.28
C HIS A 162 0.12 8.42 13.19
N ILE A 163 1.42 8.29 12.88
CA ILE A 163 2.44 7.48 13.55
C ILE A 163 3.75 8.28 13.46
N ARG A 164 4.00 9.20 14.40
CA ARG A 164 5.02 10.27 14.30
C ARG A 164 6.44 9.73 14.13
N ASP A 165 6.71 8.63 14.80
CA ASP A 165 7.97 7.92 15.00
C ASP A 165 8.11 6.67 14.11
N ALA A 166 7.24 6.52 13.10
CA ALA A 166 7.37 5.47 12.10
C ALA A 166 8.69 5.57 11.32
N ARG A 167 9.40 4.45 11.24
CA ARG A 167 10.61 4.24 10.42
C ARG A 167 10.23 4.14 8.94
N VAL A 168 9.87 5.27 8.33
CA VAL A 168 9.47 5.36 6.91
C VAL A 168 10.64 5.82 6.05
N ASP A 169 11.00 5.00 5.07
CA ASP A 169 11.82 5.37 3.93
C ASP A 169 10.94 5.56 2.69
N THR A 170 11.32 6.48 1.81
CA THR A 170 10.58 6.79 0.59
C THR A 170 11.48 6.82 -0.63
N GLY A 171 11.04 6.22 -1.74
CA GLY A 171 11.74 6.25 -3.02
C GLY A 171 10.89 6.79 -4.17
N ASP A 172 11.57 7.37 -5.15
CA ASP A 172 11.07 7.56 -6.51
C ASP A 172 11.05 6.19 -7.23
N TRP A 173 10.61 6.15 -8.48
CA TRP A 173 10.54 4.96 -9.29
C TRP A 173 11.97 4.45 -9.56
N PHE A 174 12.16 3.12 -9.51
CA PHE A 174 13.45 2.44 -9.70
C PHE A 174 14.49 2.59 -8.56
N ASP A 175 14.20 3.34 -7.50
CA ASP A 175 15.06 3.37 -6.29
C ASP A 175 15.18 1.98 -5.66
N CYS A 176 16.33 1.63 -5.07
CA CYS A 176 16.54 0.33 -4.44
C CYS A 176 16.99 0.43 -2.98
N PHE A 177 16.41 -0.44 -2.14
CA PHE A 177 16.61 -0.47 -0.69
C PHE A 177 17.13 -1.84 -0.27
N GLY A 178 18.32 -1.89 0.34
CA GLY A 178 18.78 -3.07 1.07
C GLY A 178 17.89 -3.31 2.28
N ILE A 179 17.28 -4.50 2.41
CA ILE A 179 16.34 -4.83 3.50
C ILE A 179 16.88 -5.83 4.52
N ALA A 180 17.98 -6.51 4.21
CA ALA A 180 18.72 -7.35 5.16
C ALA A 180 20.02 -6.68 5.63
N PRO A 181 20.56 -7.05 6.81
CA PRO A 181 21.95 -6.75 7.17
C PRO A 181 22.91 -7.24 6.08
N GLY A 182 23.88 -6.40 5.69
CA GLY A 182 24.87 -6.74 4.66
C GLY A 182 24.31 -6.87 3.25
N ASP A 183 23.14 -6.30 2.94
CA ASP A 183 22.51 -6.25 1.61
C ASP A 183 22.19 -7.62 0.97
N ALA A 184 22.28 -8.72 1.72
CA ALA A 184 21.98 -10.08 1.23
C ALA A 184 20.57 -10.25 0.63
N HIS A 185 19.63 -9.38 1.04
CA HIS A 185 18.35 -9.19 0.38
C HIS A 185 18.18 -7.70 0.03
N ARG A 186 18.04 -7.40 -1.26
CA ARG A 186 17.70 -6.08 -1.79
C ARG A 186 16.28 -6.09 -2.33
N THR A 187 15.50 -5.08 -1.97
CA THR A 187 14.20 -4.78 -2.59
C THR A 187 14.35 -3.52 -3.42
N CYS A 188 14.32 -3.67 -4.74
CA CYS A 188 14.11 -2.53 -5.62
C CYS A 188 12.64 -2.13 -5.63
N LEU A 189 12.36 -0.84 -5.50
CA LEU A 189 11.05 -0.24 -5.67
C LEU A 189 10.71 -0.12 -7.16
N ALA A 190 10.46 -1.27 -7.77
CA ALA A 190 9.49 -1.38 -8.84
C ALA A 190 8.09 -1.16 -8.23
N LEU A 191 7.76 0.10 -7.94
CA LEU A 191 6.44 0.54 -7.50
C LEU A 191 5.45 0.54 -8.66
N VAL A 192 4.14 0.36 -8.40
CA VAL A 192 3.16 0.05 -9.46
C VAL A 192 1.74 0.61 -9.19
N ILE A 193 0.95 0.77 -10.28
CA ILE A 193 -0.34 1.48 -10.45
C ILE A 193 -1.30 1.27 -9.29
N ALA A 194 -1.95 2.37 -8.89
CA ALA A 194 -3.38 2.37 -8.58
C ALA A 194 -4.01 3.78 -8.67
N TRP A 195 -5.33 3.83 -8.95
CA TRP A 195 -6.14 5.06 -9.09
C TRP A 195 -6.74 5.56 -7.77
N ARG A 196 -6.47 6.81 -7.35
CA ARG A 196 -7.10 7.37 -6.14
C ARG A 196 -7.94 8.63 -6.33
N PRO A 197 -9.15 8.65 -5.75
CA PRO A 197 -9.73 9.84 -5.14
C PRO A 197 -9.45 9.84 -3.62
N ARG A 198 -8.79 10.87 -3.10
CA ARG A 198 -8.75 11.16 -1.65
C ARG A 198 -9.22 12.60 -1.41
N PRO A 199 -10.54 12.81 -1.20
CA PRO A 199 -11.06 14.14 -0.90
C PRO A 199 -10.32 14.77 0.29
N PRO A 200 -10.06 16.09 0.28
CA PRO A 200 -10.66 17.09 -0.61
C PRO A 200 -9.76 17.57 -1.77
N HIS A 201 -8.60 16.94 -2.04
CA HIS A 201 -7.60 17.47 -3.00
C HIS A 201 -7.48 16.64 -4.29
N GLY A 202 -6.84 17.25 -5.30
CA GLY A 202 -6.85 16.80 -6.70
C GLY A 202 -5.98 15.57 -7.04
N PRO A 203 -6.02 15.13 -8.32
CA PRO A 203 -5.50 13.82 -8.79
C PRO A 203 -4.04 13.80 -9.28
N VAL A 204 -3.35 12.63 -9.14
CA VAL A 204 -1.93 12.30 -9.47
C VAL A 204 -1.69 10.74 -9.49
N GLY A 205 -0.63 10.19 -10.14
CA GLY A 205 -0.09 8.77 -10.07
C GLY A 205 1.17 8.56 -10.97
N TRP A 206 1.57 7.44 -11.64
CA TRP A 206 1.24 5.98 -11.67
C TRP A 206 2.37 5.11 -12.39
N VAL A 207 2.28 3.74 -12.49
CA VAL A 207 3.26 2.79 -13.15
C VAL A 207 2.70 1.35 -13.49
N HIS A 208 3.28 0.49 -14.34
CA HIS A 208 2.69 -0.86 -14.70
C HIS A 208 3.38 -2.16 -14.18
N VAL A 209 2.65 -3.30 -14.05
CA VAL A 209 3.21 -4.67 -13.81
C VAL A 209 3.12 -5.53 -15.08
N GLU A 210 4.24 -6.09 -15.55
CA GLU A 210 4.26 -7.45 -16.10
C GLU A 210 5.17 -8.33 -15.24
N GLY A 211 4.85 -9.62 -15.14
CA GLY A 211 5.51 -10.53 -14.20
C GLY A 211 6.67 -11.30 -14.83
N LEU A 212 7.80 -11.34 -14.12
CA LEU A 212 8.87 -12.32 -14.32
C LEU A 212 9.17 -13.03 -12.99
N TRP A 213 9.58 -14.29 -13.09
CA TRP A 213 9.96 -15.19 -11.99
C TRP A 213 11.48 -15.21 -11.81
#